data_AF-B6U634-F1
#
_entry.id   AF-B6U634-F1
#
_cell.length_a   1.000
_cell.length_b   1.000
_cell.length_c   1.000
_cell.angle_alpha   90.00
_cell.angle_beta   90.00
_cell.angle_gamma   90.00
#
_symmetry.space_group_name_H-M   'P 1'
#
loop_
_entity.id
_entity.type
_entity.pdbx_description
1 polymer ?
#
loop_
_entity_poly.entity_id
_entity_poly.type
_entity_poly.pdbx_seq_one_letter_code
_entity_poly.pdbx_strand_id
1 'polypeptide(L)' 'MKFKDGYMISSGQPVNEYIDSAVRHVLLRQGVLGIKVKIMLDWDPKGKVGPITPLPDLVTIHTPKDEDEPRPPVLAPPEV' A
#
# COMPACT_ATOMS: atom_id res chain seq x y z
N MET A 1 -23.41 -11.94 12.83
CA MET A 1 -23.52 -10.65 12.12
C MET A 1 -22.16 -10.33 11.49
N LYS A 2 -22.12 -9.63 10.34
CA LYS A 2 -20.87 -9.29 9.65
C LYS A 2 -20.84 -7.79 9.36
N PHE A 3 -19.85 -7.11 9.91
CA PHE A 3 -19.61 -5.69 9.68
C PHE A 3 -18.41 -5.54 8.77
N LYS A 4 -18.49 -4.63 7.81
CA LYS A 4 -17.39 -4.28 6.91
C LYS A 4 -17.43 -2.78 6.70
N ASP A 5 -16.26 -2.17 6.71
CA ASP A 5 -16.06 -0.78 6.33
C ASP A 5 -14.74 -0.69 5.55
N GLY A 6 -14.66 0.24 4.61
CA GLY A 6 -13.51 0.43 3.73
C GLY A 6 -13.26 -0.68 2.72
N TYR A 7 -12.01 -0.75 2.24
CA TYR A 7 -11.55 -1.70 1.24
C TYR A 7 -10.91 -2.93 1.92
N MET A 8 -11.19 -4.13 1.38
CA MET A 8 -10.64 -5.37 1.92
C MET A 8 -10.41 -6.43 0.84
N ILE A 9 -9.14 -6.78 0.66
CA ILE A 9 -8.73 -7.88 -0.22
C ILE A 9 -9.12 -9.21 0.42
N SER A 10 -9.50 -10.20 -0.39
CA SER A 10 -9.94 -11.52 0.09
C SER A 10 -9.21 -12.69 -0.57
N SER A 11 -8.32 -12.42 -1.51
CA SER A 11 -7.64 -13.43 -2.34
C SER A 11 -6.19 -13.05 -2.68
N GLY A 12 -5.39 -14.07 -2.98
CA GLY A 12 -4.00 -13.90 -3.41
C GLY A 12 -3.01 -13.77 -2.24
N GLN A 13 -1.73 -13.61 -2.59
CA GLN A 13 -0.65 -13.43 -1.64
C GLN A 13 -0.80 -12.16 -0.75
N PRO A 14 -1.35 -11.02 -1.24
CA PRO A 14 -1.55 -9.85 -0.41
C PRO A 14 -2.41 -10.08 0.84
N VAL A 15 -3.27 -11.11 0.85
CA VAL A 15 -4.04 -11.48 2.05
C VAL A 15 -3.14 -11.81 3.23
N ASN A 16 -2.02 -12.50 3.00
CA ASN A 16 -1.12 -12.92 4.08
C ASN A 16 -0.23 -11.78 4.58
N GLU A 17 0.06 -10.82 3.71
CA GLU A 17 0.95 -9.69 4.01
C GLU A 17 0.18 -8.50 4.60
N TYR A 18 -0.98 -8.18 4.04
CA TYR A 18 -1.75 -6.99 4.40
C TYR A 18 -2.83 -7.22 5.44
N ILE A 19 -3.29 -8.45 5.67
CA ILE A 19 -4.43 -8.70 6.55
C ILE A 19 -3.96 -9.33 7.84
N ASP A 20 -4.10 -8.57 8.92
CA ASP A 20 -4.03 -9.14 10.26
C ASP A 20 -5.43 -9.65 10.66
N SER A 21 -5.47 -10.84 11.24
CA SER A 21 -6.73 -11.45 11.65
C SER A 21 -6.63 -12.13 13.00
N ALA A 22 -7.64 -11.87 13.84
CA ALA A 22 -7.72 -12.44 15.16
C ALA A 22 -9.10 -13.08 15.39
N VAL A 23 -9.09 -14.22 16.08
CA VAL A 23 -10.30 -14.90 16.56
C VAL A 23 -10.24 -15.01 18.07
N ARG A 24 -11.30 -14.57 18.74
CA ARG A 24 -11.45 -14.68 20.19
C ARG A 24 -12.87 -15.11 20.55
N HIS A 25 -13.00 -15.72 21.71
CA HIS A 25 -14.27 -16.20 22.25
C HIS A 25 -14.59 -15.42 23.51
N VAL A 26 -15.84 -14.99 23.65
CA VAL A 26 -16.36 -14.31 24.84
C VAL A 26 -17.40 -15.22 25.48
N LEU A 27 -17.19 -15.55 26.75
CA LEU A 27 -18.14 -16.34 27.54
C LEU A 27 -19.23 -15.42 28.09
N LEU A 28 -20.49 -15.76 27.82
CA LEU A 28 -21.68 -15.11 28.36
C LEU A 28 -22.47 -16.12 29.18
N ARG A 29 -23.39 -15.65 30.04
CA ARG A 29 -24.27 -16.55 30.82
C ARG A 29 -25.12 -17.47 29.93
N GLN A 30 -25.49 -17.01 28.73
CA GLN A 30 -26.34 -17.76 27.78
C GLN A 30 -25.53 -18.69 26.85
N GLY A 31 -24.19 -18.64 26.87
CA GLY A 31 -23.34 -19.41 25.96
C GLY A 31 -22.06 -18.67 25.56
N VAL A 32 -21.46 -19.08 24.43
CA VAL A 32 -20.18 -18.53 23.94
C VAL A 32 -20.41 -17.73 22.66
N LEU A 33 -19.87 -16.52 22.59
CA LEU A 33 -19.86 -15.69 21.39
C LEU A 33 -18.47 -15.71 20.74
N GLY A 34 -18.40 -16.08 19.47
CA GLY A 34 -17.17 -15.99 18.66
C GLY A 34 -17.05 -14.63 17.99
N ILE A 35 -15.90 -13.97 18.16
CA ILE A 35 -15.55 -12.71 17.50
C ILE A 35 -14.37 -12.98 16.56
N LYS A 36 -14.52 -12.61 15.29
CA LYS A 36 -13.47 -12.62 14.29
C LYS A 36 -13.29 -11.22 13.73
N VAL A 37 -12.08 -10.68 13.89
CA VAL A 37 -11.71 -9.36 13.37
C VAL A 37 -10.66 -9.57 12.28
N LYS A 38 -10.80 -8.83 11.18
CA LYS A 38 -9.81 -8.73 10.11
C LYS A 38 -9.55 -7.24 9.87
N ILE A 39 -8.29 -6.84 9.87
CA ILE A 39 -7.86 -5.46 9.64
C ILE A 39 -6.89 -5.49 8.47
N MET A 40 -7.15 -4.67 7.45
CA MET A 40 -6.23 -4.46 6.34
C MET A 40 -5.29 -3.31 6.71
N LEU A 41 -3.99 -3.56 6.66
CA LEU A 41 -2.94 -2.58 6.93
C LEU A 41 -2.70 -1.70 5.70
N ASP A 42 -2.26 -0.46 5.92
CA ASP A 42 -1.81 0.41 4.85
C ASP A 42 -0.41 0.02 4.37
N TRP A 43 -0.10 0.32 3.11
CA TRP A 43 1.25 0.18 2.58
C TRP A 43 2.18 1.21 3.23
N ASP A 44 3.29 0.75 3.82
CA ASP A 44 4.31 1.61 4.44
C ASP A 44 5.70 1.29 3.86
N PRO A 45 6.31 2.21 3.10
CA PRO A 45 7.65 2.00 2.54
C PRO A 45 8.74 1.83 3.61
N LYS A 46 8.48 2.25 4.87
CA LYS A 46 9.42 2.06 5.99
C LYS A 46 9.23 0.72 6.72
N GLY A 47 8.15 -0.01 6.43
CA GLY A 47 7.89 -1.33 6.99
C GLY A 47 7.66 -1.37 8.51
N LYS A 48 7.22 -0.27 9.13
CA LYS A 48 7.01 -0.25 10.59
C LYS A 48 5.64 -0.77 11.00
N VAL A 49 4.61 -0.38 10.26
CA VAL A 49 3.21 -0.67 10.58
C VAL A 49 2.57 -1.57 9.53
N GLY A 50 3.06 -1.55 8.30
CA GLY A 50 2.51 -2.33 7.20
C GLY A 50 3.57 -2.90 6.26
N PRO A 51 3.13 -3.62 5.21
CA PRO A 51 4.03 -4.24 4.24
C PRO A 51 4.84 -3.21 3.45
N ILE A 52 6.08 -3.57 3.12
CA ILE A 52 7.00 -2.76 2.30
C ILE A 52 6.62 -2.85 0.81
N THR A 53 6.17 -4.02 0.38
CA THR A 53 5.78 -4.33 -1.01
C THR A 53 4.42 -3.72 -1.31
N PRO A 54 4.27 -2.81 -2.28
CA PRO A 54 2.97 -2.25 -2.64
C PRO A 54 2.05 -3.34 -3.23
N LEU A 55 0.76 -3.05 -3.29
CA LEU A 55 -0.20 -3.93 -3.92
C LEU A 55 0.17 -4.16 -5.40
N PRO A 56 0.06 -5.40 -5.91
CA PRO A 56 0.51 -5.75 -7.26
C PRO A 56 -0.27 -5.00 -8.35
N ASP A 57 -1.49 -4.57 -8.05
CA ASP A 57 -2.35 -3.85 -8.99
C ASP A 57 -2.12 -2.31 -8.95
N LEU A 58 -1.32 -1.80 -8.00
CA LEU A 58 -1.09 -0.37 -7.82
C LEU A 58 0.11 0.10 -8.66
N VAL A 59 -0.19 0.66 -9.83
CA VAL A 59 0.83 1.24 -10.72
C VAL A 59 0.97 2.74 -10.45
N THR A 60 2.17 3.18 -10.07
CA THR A 60 2.49 4.61 -9.92
C THR A 60 3.06 5.15 -11.22
N ILE A 61 2.32 6.05 -11.88
CA ILE A 61 2.78 6.73 -13.10
C ILE A 61 3.52 7.99 -12.67
N HIS A 62 4.83 8.02 -12.89
CA HIS A 62 5.63 9.21 -12.65
C HIS A 62 5.45 10.20 -13.82
N THR A 63 5.34 11.49 -13.50
CA THR A 63 5.35 12.55 -14.51
C THR A 63 6.69 12.55 -15.24
N PRO A 64 6.70 12.86 -16.56
CA PRO A 64 7.95 13.00 -17.29
C PRO A 64 8.86 14.01 -16.58
N LYS A 65 10.15 13.70 -16.58
CA LYS A 65 11.16 14.63 -16.07
C LYS A 65 11.23 15.80 -17.05
N ASP A 66 11.24 17.03 -16.53
CA ASP A 66 11.45 18.21 -17.36
C ASP A 66 12.81 18.07 -18.06
N GLU A 67 12.80 18.01 -19.39
CA GLU A 67 14.02 18.11 -20.18
C GLU A 67 14.51 19.56 -20.09
N ASP A 68 15.69 19.77 -19.52
CA ASP A 68 16.41 21.03 -19.69
C ASP A 68 16.50 21.28 -21.20
N GLU A 69 15.92 22.39 -21.67
CA GLU A 69 16.03 22.82 -23.07
C GLU A 69 17.48 22.65 -23.53
N PRO A 70 17.73 22.06 -24.71
CA PRO A 70 19.09 21.90 -25.21
C PRO A 70 19.72 23.29 -25.30
N ARG A 71 20.59 23.60 -24.33
CA ARG A 71 21.30 24.87 -24.27
C ARG A 71 22.06 25.00 -25.59
N PRO A 72 21.79 26.04 -26.40
CA PRO A 72 22.45 26.17 -27.69
C PRO A 72 23.96 26.18 -27.47
N PRO A 73 24.75 25.52 -28.35
CA PRO A 73 26.19 25.51 -28.21
C PRO A 73 26.69 26.95 -28.23
N VAL A 74 27.44 27.32 -27.19
CA VAL A 74 28.10 28.63 -27.12
C VAL A 74 29.09 28.68 -28.28
N LEU A 75 28.76 29.45 -29.31
CA LEU A 75 29.68 29.75 -30.41
C LEU A 75 30.92 30.42 -29.80
N ALA A 76 32.04 29.71 -29.76
CA ALA A 76 33.32 30.30 -29.42
C ALA A 76 33.62 31.41 -30.44
N PRO A 77 34.00 32.62 -30.01
CA PRO A 77 34.34 33.70 -30.93
C PRO A 77 35.55 33.26 -31.78
N PRO A 78 35.59 33.57 -33.08
CA PRO A 78 36.76 33.30 -33.89
C PRO A 78 37.95 34.09 -33.34
N GLU A 79 39.02 33.38 -32.97
CA GLU A 79 40.32 33.99 -32.66
C GLU A 79 40.80 34.81 -33.87
N VAL A 80 41.21 36.05 -33.59
CA VAL A 80 41.70 37.05 -34.56
C VAL A 80 43.19 36.85 -34.78
#